data_AF-A0A392MYR8-F1
#
_entry.id   AF-A0A392MYR8-F1
#
_cell.length_a   1.000
_cell.length_b   1.000
_cell.length_c   1.000
_cell.angle_alpha   90.00
_cell.angle_beta   90.00
_cell.angle_gamma   90.00
#
_symmetry.space_group_name_H-M   'P 1'
#
loop_
_entity.id
_entity.type
_entity.pdbx_description
1 polymer ?
#
loop_
_entity_poly.entity_id
_entity_poly.type
_entity_poly.pdbx_seq_one_letter_code
_entity_poly.pdbx_strand_id
1 'polypeptide(L)'
;IFYDVDPSEVRHQKGSYDKAFEKHEERLQHDLEVVRRWRTTLTRVANISGWDLRHKLQYAEIERIAQQIMNSLGHKFSSLPRDLVGMASPLEELEEQLFLDSANDVRVVGICGMRGIGKSTLAAVLYDRIFHEFEACCVIDDVSKIYRVNGPIGAQKQILRQTLKEEHLREVESL
;
A
#
# COMPACT_ATOMS: atom_id res chain seq x y z
N ILE A 1 -13.40 9.99 6.13
CA ILE A 1 -13.17 10.82 4.93
C ILE A 1 -14.49 11.54 4.66
N PHE A 2 -14.48 12.87 4.62
CA PHE A 2 -15.63 13.70 4.29
C PHE A 2 -15.43 14.22 2.86
N TYR A 3 -16.17 13.63 1.92
CA TYR A 3 -16.11 13.97 0.50
C TYR A 3 -17.31 14.83 0.14
N ASP A 4 -17.05 16.06 -0.32
CA ASP A 4 -18.08 17.01 -0.75
C ASP A 4 -19.23 17.22 0.27
N VAL A 5 -18.90 17.12 1.56
CA VAL A 5 -19.86 17.24 2.66
C VAL A 5 -19.20 17.94 3.84
N ASP A 6 -19.94 18.84 4.50
CA ASP A 6 -19.46 19.47 5.72
C ASP A 6 -19.44 18.45 6.86
N PRO A 7 -18.29 18.21 7.53
CA PRO A 7 -18.23 17.35 8.71
C PRO A 7 -19.25 17.74 9.80
N SER A 8 -19.58 19.02 9.94
CA SER A 8 -20.58 19.54 10.86
C SER A 8 -22.00 19.07 10.52
N GLU A 9 -22.35 19.03 9.23
CA GLU A 9 -23.65 18.52 8.78
C GLU A 9 -23.80 17.04 9.11
N VAL A 10 -22.73 16.25 8.93
CA VAL A 10 -22.74 14.82 9.29
C VAL A 10 -22.78 14.63 10.81
N ARG A 11 -22.00 15.40 11.59
CA ARG A 11 -21.93 15.30 13.07
C ARG A 11 -23.22 15.65 13.77
N HIS A 12 -23.94 16.63 13.24
CA HIS A 12 -25.19 17.10 13.82
C HIS A 12 -26.42 16.61 13.06
N GLN A 13 -26.21 15.75 12.04
CA GLN A 13 -27.26 15.23 11.15
C GLN A 13 -28.20 16.32 10.65
N LYS A 14 -27.65 17.42 10.14
CA LYS A 14 -28.41 18.57 9.63
C LYS A 14 -28.64 18.46 8.12
N GLY A 15 -29.54 19.29 7.59
CA GLY A 15 -29.75 19.42 6.14
C GLY A 15 -30.30 18.15 5.52
N SER A 16 -29.58 17.58 4.55
CA SER A 16 -29.99 16.36 3.84
C SER A 16 -30.03 15.13 4.76
N TYR A 17 -29.15 15.05 5.76
CA TYR A 17 -29.11 13.95 6.71
C TYR A 17 -30.35 13.92 7.59
N ASP A 18 -30.82 15.08 8.06
CA ASP A 18 -32.01 15.15 8.92
C ASP A 18 -33.25 14.65 8.19
N LYS A 19 -33.47 15.15 6.97
CA LYS A 19 -34.56 14.73 6.09
C LYS A 19 -34.52 13.23 5.78
N ALA A 20 -33.32 12.66 5.64
CA ALA A 20 -33.15 11.23 5.43
C ALA A 20 -33.54 10.43 6.68
N PHE A 21 -33.16 10.91 7.88
CA PHE A 21 -33.56 10.27 9.13
C PHE A 21 -35.06 10.39 9.41
N GLU A 22 -35.69 11.53 9.15
CA GLU A 22 -37.16 11.69 9.25
C GLU A 22 -37.88 10.62 8.40
N LYS A 23 -37.46 10.44 7.16
CA LYS A 23 -38.01 9.41 6.27
C LYS A 23 -37.78 7.99 6.81
N HIS A 24 -36.65 7.73 7.47
CA HIS A 24 -36.38 6.45 8.10
C HIS A 24 -37.25 6.22 9.35
N GLU A 25 -37.51 7.25 10.14
CA GLU A 25 -38.41 7.21 11.30
C GLU A 25 -39.86 6.94 10.87
N GLU A 26 -40.32 7.57 9.79
CA GLU A 26 -41.63 7.31 9.18
C GLU A 26 -41.79 5.89 8.65
N ARG A 27 -40.72 5.32 8.08
CA ARG A 27 -40.75 3.95 7.53
C ARG A 27 -40.61 2.88 8.62
N LEU A 28 -39.92 3.20 9.71
CA LEU A 28 -39.57 2.27 10.79
C LEU A 28 -40.28 2.65 12.10
N GLN A 29 -41.58 2.97 12.02
CA GLN A 29 -42.38 3.40 13.18
C GLN A 29 -42.35 2.39 14.35
N HIS A 30 -42.20 1.09 14.05
CA HIS A 30 -42.12 0.04 15.07
C HIS A 30 -40.69 -0.20 15.59
N ASP A 31 -39.66 0.36 14.94
CA ASP A 31 -38.24 0.12 15.22
C ASP A 31 -37.46 1.45 15.40
N LEU A 32 -38.07 2.43 16.07
CA LEU A 32 -37.45 3.74 16.31
C LEU A 32 -36.12 3.64 17.09
N GLU A 33 -35.93 2.59 17.88
CA GLU A 33 -34.65 2.32 18.56
C GLU A 33 -33.50 2.09 17.57
N VAL A 34 -33.77 1.44 16.42
CA VAL A 34 -32.77 1.21 15.37
C VAL A 34 -32.31 2.53 14.79
N VAL A 35 -33.25 3.44 14.52
CA VAL A 35 -32.95 4.77 13.98
C VAL A 35 -32.17 5.63 14.98
N ARG A 36 -32.54 5.58 16.26
CA ARG A 36 -31.78 6.24 17.35
C ARG A 36 -30.34 5.71 17.43
N ARG A 37 -30.14 4.40 17.27
CA ARG A 37 -28.81 3.77 17.24
C ARG A 37 -28.01 4.26 16.04
N TRP A 38 -28.62 4.39 14.86
CA TRP A 38 -27.96 4.94 13.68
C TRP A 38 -27.54 6.40 13.86
N ARG A 39 -28.42 7.28 14.37
CA ARG A 39 -28.07 8.67 14.68
C ARG A 39 -26.88 8.74 15.63
N THR A 40 -26.93 7.96 16.73
CA THR A 40 -25.84 7.89 17.71
C THR A 40 -24.54 7.40 17.09
N THR A 41 -24.57 6.32 16.31
CA THR A 41 -23.38 5.77 15.64
C THR A 41 -22.80 6.77 14.64
N LEU A 42 -23.63 7.42 13.82
CA LEU A 42 -23.18 8.39 12.84
C LEU A 42 -22.48 9.59 13.51
N THR A 43 -23.05 10.11 14.61
CA THR A 43 -22.40 11.14 15.43
C THR A 43 -21.05 10.67 15.96
N ARG A 44 -20.96 9.42 16.48
CA ARG A 44 -19.69 8.86 16.96
C ARG A 44 -18.65 8.77 15.85
N VAL A 45 -19.01 8.26 14.67
CA VAL A 45 -18.08 8.15 13.53
C VAL A 45 -17.65 9.53 13.03
N ALA A 46 -18.57 10.49 12.93
CA ALA A 46 -18.28 11.83 12.45
C ALA A 46 -17.43 12.66 13.43
N ASN A 47 -17.41 12.30 14.71
CA ASN A 47 -16.53 12.89 15.72
C ASN A 47 -15.10 12.33 15.70
N ILE A 48 -14.84 11.24 14.97
CA ILE A 48 -13.47 10.77 14.75
C ILE A 48 -12.75 11.77 13.85
N SER A 49 -11.51 12.12 14.20
CA SER A 49 -10.65 12.95 13.35
C SER A 49 -10.53 12.31 11.96
N GLY A 50 -10.80 13.09 10.92
CA GLY A 50 -10.78 12.59 9.55
C GLY A 50 -10.40 13.68 8.56
N TRP A 51 -10.27 13.27 7.30
CA TRP A 51 -9.91 14.16 6.20
C TRP A 51 -11.15 14.84 5.63
N ASP A 52 -11.18 16.17 5.67
CA ASP A 52 -12.12 17.02 4.91
C ASP A 52 -11.49 17.33 3.55
N LEU A 53 -12.15 16.84 2.48
CA LEU A 53 -11.70 16.96 1.09
C LEU A 53 -12.37 18.12 0.36
N ARG A 54 -13.27 18.87 1.02
CA ARG A 54 -13.91 20.03 0.39
C ARG A 54 -12.84 21.03 -0.04
N HIS A 55 -12.97 21.50 -1.28
CA HIS A 55 -12.08 22.50 -1.90
C HIS A 55 -10.62 22.06 -2.07
N LYS A 56 -10.33 20.76 -2.06
CA LYS A 56 -8.98 20.22 -2.27
C LYS A 56 -8.89 19.41 -3.56
N LEU A 57 -7.68 19.31 -4.09
CA LEU A 57 -7.39 18.43 -5.22
C LEU A 57 -7.48 16.97 -4.77
N GLN A 58 -8.42 16.24 -5.37
CA GLN A 58 -8.76 14.88 -4.92
C GLN A 58 -7.59 13.92 -5.05
N TYR A 59 -6.85 13.96 -6.16
CA TYR A 59 -5.71 13.06 -6.38
C TYR A 59 -4.64 13.24 -5.30
N ALA A 60 -4.33 14.48 -4.92
CA ALA A 60 -3.33 14.78 -3.89
C ALA A 60 -3.78 14.33 -2.50
N GLU A 61 -5.06 14.51 -2.14
CA GLU A 61 -5.57 14.01 -0.86
C GLU A 61 -5.67 12.48 -0.84
N ILE A 62 -6.03 11.83 -1.95
CA ILE A 62 -6.03 10.36 -2.06
C ILE A 62 -4.63 9.82 -1.85
N GLU A 63 -3.63 10.37 -2.53
CA GLU A 63 -2.22 9.98 -2.38
C GLU A 63 -1.75 10.17 -0.94
N ARG A 64 -2.04 11.33 -0.33
CA ARG A 64 -1.69 11.63 1.06
C ARG A 64 -2.35 10.68 2.05
N ILE A 65 -3.64 10.37 1.86
CA ILE A 65 -4.39 9.41 2.69
C ILE A 65 -3.78 8.01 2.55
N ALA A 66 -3.50 7.56 1.32
CA ALA A 66 -2.89 6.26 1.06
C ALA A 66 -1.53 6.15 1.74
N GLN A 67 -0.67 7.16 1.59
CA GLN A 67 0.64 7.23 2.27
C GLN A 67 0.49 7.20 3.79
N GLN A 68 -0.43 7.99 4.35
CA GLN A 68 -0.66 8.01 5.80
C GLN A 68 -1.17 6.66 6.33
N ILE A 69 -2.05 5.98 5.57
CA ILE A 69 -2.52 4.63 5.89
C ILE A 69 -1.36 3.63 5.85
N MET A 70 -0.55 3.64 4.78
CA MET A 70 0.62 2.78 4.64
C MET A 70 1.60 2.96 5.82
N ASN A 71 1.93 4.21 6.14
CA ASN A 71 2.83 4.53 7.26
C ASN A 71 2.25 4.11 8.62
N SER A 72 0.94 4.27 8.82
CA SER A 72 0.27 3.91 10.09
C SER A 72 0.15 2.40 10.32
N LEU A 73 0.00 1.62 9.24
CA LEU A 73 -0.02 0.16 9.29
C LEU A 73 1.40 -0.41 9.43
N GLY A 74 2.42 0.36 9.04
CA GLY A 74 3.83 -0.04 9.05
C GLY A 74 4.08 -1.23 8.11
N HIS A 75 5.20 -1.93 8.33
CA HIS A 75 5.59 -3.15 7.60
C HIS A 75 4.61 -4.34 7.73
N LYS A 76 3.43 -4.16 8.34
CA LYS A 76 2.44 -5.25 8.55
C LYS A 76 1.78 -5.76 7.27
N PHE A 77 2.06 -5.14 6.11
CA PHE A 77 1.71 -5.73 4.81
C PHE A 77 2.71 -6.76 4.30
N SER A 78 3.91 -6.85 4.90
CA SER A 78 4.79 -8.01 4.74
C SER A 78 4.25 -9.14 5.61
N SER A 79 3.19 -9.81 5.15
CA SER A 79 2.84 -11.11 5.72
C SER A 79 3.93 -12.09 5.30
N LEU A 80 5.00 -12.20 6.10
CA LEU A 80 5.89 -13.34 5.99
C LEU A 80 4.99 -14.58 6.04
N PRO A 81 5.08 -15.50 5.06
CA PRO A 81 4.30 -16.73 5.11
C PRO A 81 4.56 -17.40 6.46
N ARG A 82 3.51 -17.57 7.27
CA ARG A 82 3.61 -18.06 8.66
C ARG A 82 4.26 -19.45 8.77
N ASP A 83 4.41 -20.13 7.64
CA ASP A 83 4.95 -21.47 7.50
C ASP A 83 6.48 -21.48 7.30
N LEU A 84 7.15 -20.32 7.24
CA LEU A 84 8.60 -20.22 7.10
C LEU A 84 9.30 -20.20 8.47
N VAL A 85 9.95 -21.30 8.82
CA VAL A 85 10.73 -21.46 10.06
C VAL A 85 12.21 -21.18 9.79
N GLY A 86 12.89 -20.49 10.70
CA GLY A 86 14.35 -20.28 10.65
C GLY A 86 14.81 -19.15 9.71
N MET A 87 13.90 -18.29 9.25
CA MET A 87 14.23 -17.16 8.36
C MET A 87 14.64 -15.88 9.11
N ALA A 88 14.40 -15.78 10.42
CA ALA A 88 14.66 -14.54 11.16
C ALA A 88 16.15 -14.15 11.15
N SER A 89 17.05 -15.07 11.54
CA SER A 89 18.48 -14.74 11.63
C SER A 89 19.15 -14.44 10.28
N PRO A 90 18.88 -15.18 9.17
CA PRO A 90 19.46 -14.80 7.88
C PRO A 90 18.89 -13.48 7.32
N LEU A 91 17.64 -13.12 7.67
CA LEU A 91 17.08 -11.83 7.27
C LEU A 91 17.73 -10.68 8.02
N GLU A 92 17.93 -10.81 9.34
CA GLU A 92 18.63 -9.80 10.14
C GLU A 92 20.05 -9.57 9.61
N GLU A 93 20.79 -10.64 9.32
CA GLU A 93 22.14 -10.53 8.73
C GLU A 93 22.12 -9.82 7.36
N LEU A 94 21.16 -10.13 6.50
CA LEU A 94 21.02 -9.48 5.19
C LEU A 94 20.63 -8.01 5.30
N GLU A 95 19.75 -7.66 6.25
CA GLU A 95 19.37 -6.27 6.52
C GLU A 95 20.57 -5.47 7.00
N GLU A 96 21.33 -5.97 7.98
CA GLU A 96 22.55 -5.31 8.44
C GLU A 96 23.56 -5.09 7.29
N GLN A 97 23.75 -6.07 6.41
CA GLN A 97 24.64 -5.94 5.24
C GLN A 97 24.17 -4.88 4.24
N LEU A 98 22.85 -4.75 4.04
CA LEU A 98 22.27 -3.76 3.11
C LEU A 98 22.27 -2.34 3.69
N PHE A 99 22.12 -2.19 5.01
CA PHE A 99 21.89 -0.90 5.67
C PHE A 99 23.07 -0.34 6.47
N LEU A 100 24.33 -0.71 6.19
CA LEU A 100 25.50 -0.14 6.90
C LEU A 100 25.65 1.38 6.62
N ASP A 101 25.00 2.25 7.39
CA ASP A 101 25.25 3.68 7.66
C ASP A 101 25.62 4.66 6.50
N SER A 102 25.57 4.27 5.24
CA SER A 102 25.92 5.12 4.09
C SER A 102 24.72 5.34 3.17
N ALA A 103 24.12 6.52 3.24
CA ALA A 103 22.83 6.82 2.58
C ALA A 103 22.83 6.84 1.04
N ASN A 104 23.97 6.64 0.35
CA ASN A 104 24.08 6.84 -1.11
C ASN A 104 25.08 5.87 -1.80
N ASP A 105 25.22 4.62 -1.34
CA ASP A 105 26.10 3.63 -2.00
C ASP A 105 25.31 2.56 -2.75
N VAL A 106 25.90 1.99 -3.81
CA VAL A 106 25.31 0.91 -4.61
C VAL A 106 25.83 -0.42 -4.09
N ARG A 107 24.93 -1.25 -3.55
CA ARG A 107 25.29 -2.55 -2.95
C ARG A 107 24.78 -3.71 -3.76
N VAL A 108 25.59 -4.76 -3.82
CA VAL A 108 25.24 -6.04 -4.43
C VAL A 108 25.47 -7.14 -3.41
N VAL A 109 24.41 -7.85 -3.05
CA VAL A 109 24.47 -8.98 -2.11
C VAL A 109 24.15 -10.27 -2.85
N GLY A 110 25.01 -11.27 -2.68
CA GLY A 110 24.84 -12.59 -3.29
C GLY A 110 24.46 -13.64 -2.24
N ILE A 111 23.36 -14.35 -2.46
CA ILE A 111 22.94 -15.48 -1.61
C ILE A 111 23.33 -16.79 -2.30
N CYS A 112 24.27 -17.54 -1.71
CA CYS A 112 24.77 -18.80 -2.24
C CYS A 112 24.51 -19.97 -1.28
N GLY A 113 24.58 -21.21 -1.78
CA GLY A 113 24.29 -22.42 -0.99
C GLY A 113 23.62 -23.53 -1.78
N MET A 114 23.42 -24.68 -1.14
CA MET A 114 22.86 -25.89 -1.77
C MET A 114 21.49 -25.66 -2.41
N ARG A 115 21.14 -26.48 -3.41
CA ARG A 115 19.81 -26.47 -4.01
C ARG A 115 18.76 -26.86 -2.96
N GLY A 116 17.63 -26.14 -2.93
CA GLY A 116 16.51 -26.44 -2.04
C GLY A 116 16.56 -25.79 -0.65
N ILE A 117 17.66 -25.13 -0.27
CA ILE A 117 17.80 -24.49 1.06
C ILE A 117 16.98 -23.19 1.23
N GLY A 118 16.22 -22.78 0.22
CA GLY A 118 15.33 -21.61 0.31
C GLY A 118 15.96 -20.26 -0.06
N LYS A 119 17.09 -20.20 -0.77
CA LYS A 119 17.75 -18.93 -1.15
C LYS A 119 16.83 -17.94 -1.87
N SER A 120 16.10 -18.40 -2.88
CA SER A 120 15.15 -17.57 -3.62
C SER A 120 13.98 -17.12 -2.74
N THR A 121 13.56 -17.98 -1.80
CA THR A 121 12.53 -17.65 -0.80
C THR A 121 13.03 -16.56 0.14
N LEU A 122 14.26 -16.66 0.63
CA LEU A 122 14.88 -15.66 1.49
C LEU A 122 14.98 -14.30 0.77
N ALA A 123 15.41 -14.29 -0.49
CA ALA A 123 15.46 -13.07 -1.30
C ALA A 123 14.07 -12.44 -1.52
N ALA A 124 13.04 -13.27 -1.80
CA ALA A 124 11.68 -12.79 -1.99
C ALA A 124 11.10 -12.18 -0.71
N VAL A 125 11.33 -12.83 0.43
CA VAL A 125 10.90 -12.33 1.74
C VAL A 125 11.60 -11.00 2.09
N LEU A 126 12.91 -10.92 1.87
CA LEU A 126 13.65 -9.69 2.09
C LEU A 126 13.13 -8.56 1.19
N TYR A 127 12.89 -8.85 -0.09
CA TYR A 127 12.28 -7.92 -1.03
C TYR A 127 10.95 -7.40 -0.50
N ASP A 128 10.01 -8.28 -0.13
CA ASP A 128 8.70 -7.90 0.41
C ASP A 128 8.81 -7.02 1.67
N ARG A 129 9.89 -7.18 2.43
CA ARG A 129 10.17 -6.41 3.63
C ARG A 129 10.70 -5.01 3.33
N ILE A 130 11.59 -4.83 2.36
CA ILE A 130 12.32 -3.56 2.15
C ILE A 130 11.94 -2.79 0.89
N PHE A 131 11.19 -3.37 -0.07
CA PHE A 131 10.94 -2.74 -1.38
C PHE A 131 10.29 -1.35 -1.29
N HIS A 132 9.51 -1.12 -0.24
CA HIS A 132 8.79 0.13 0.00
C HIS A 132 9.70 1.29 0.44
N GLU A 133 10.94 1.01 0.85
CA GLU A 133 11.96 2.01 1.20
C GLU A 133 12.65 2.60 -0.05
N PHE A 134 12.42 2.01 -1.21
CA PHE A 134 13.01 2.42 -2.47
C PHE A 134 11.97 3.08 -3.38
N GLU A 135 12.40 4.08 -4.15
CA GLU A 135 11.54 4.76 -5.14
C GLU A 135 11.11 3.82 -6.27
N ALA A 136 11.99 2.88 -6.62
CA ALA A 136 11.79 1.95 -7.73
C ALA A 136 12.37 0.57 -7.39
N CYS A 137 11.62 -0.47 -7.74
CA CYS A 137 11.93 -1.87 -7.42
C CYS A 137 11.71 -2.77 -8.64
N CYS A 138 12.51 -3.84 -8.75
CA CYS A 138 12.38 -4.83 -9.81
C CYS A 138 12.82 -6.21 -9.32
N VAL A 139 12.08 -7.24 -9.73
CA VAL A 139 12.42 -8.65 -9.51
C VAL A 139 12.56 -9.37 -10.85
N ILE A 140 13.63 -10.16 -10.96
CA ILE A 140 13.90 -11.00 -12.12
C ILE A 140 14.17 -12.43 -11.64
N ASP A 141 13.18 -13.30 -11.81
CA ASP A 141 13.24 -14.69 -11.33
C ASP A 141 14.32 -15.54 -12.01
N ASP A 142 14.49 -15.37 -13.33
CA ASP A 142 15.47 -16.12 -14.11
C ASP A 142 16.10 -15.24 -15.19
N VAL A 143 17.22 -14.61 -14.81
CA VAL A 143 18.04 -13.79 -15.70
C VAL A 143 18.56 -14.62 -16.89
N SER A 144 18.93 -15.89 -16.67
CA SER A 144 19.48 -16.76 -17.72
C SER A 144 18.45 -17.00 -18.83
N LYS A 145 17.19 -17.27 -18.45
CA LYS A 145 16.09 -17.42 -19.40
C LYS A 145 15.87 -16.16 -20.25
N ILE A 146 15.89 -14.98 -19.62
CA ILE A 146 15.69 -13.71 -20.33
C ILE A 146 16.83 -13.45 -21.32
N TYR A 147 18.07 -13.67 -20.88
CA TYR A 147 19.25 -13.49 -21.72
C TYR A 147 19.24 -14.43 -22.92
N ARG A 148 18.77 -15.67 -22.78
CA ARG A 148 18.67 -16.63 -23.89
C ARG A 148 17.68 -16.21 -24.97
N VAL A 149 16.57 -15.60 -24.58
CA VAL A 149 15.48 -15.25 -25.52
C VAL A 149 15.69 -13.89 -26.14
N ASN A 150 16.06 -12.89 -25.34
CA ASN A 150 16.04 -11.47 -25.71
C ASN A 150 17.39 -10.78 -25.51
N GLY A 151 18.44 -11.52 -25.12
CA GLY A 151 19.74 -10.96 -24.78
C GLY A 151 19.67 -9.99 -23.59
N PRO A 152 20.71 -9.15 -23.42
CA PRO A 152 20.77 -8.13 -22.37
C PRO A 152 19.60 -7.13 -22.42
N ILE A 153 19.10 -6.84 -23.63
CA ILE A 153 17.98 -5.92 -23.87
C ILE A 153 16.70 -6.43 -23.17
N GLY A 154 16.52 -7.75 -23.09
CA GLY A 154 15.38 -8.34 -22.37
C GLY A 154 15.36 -7.96 -20.90
N ALA A 155 16.51 -8.02 -20.22
CA ALA A 155 16.61 -7.68 -18.81
C ALA A 155 16.40 -6.17 -18.58
N GLN A 156 16.98 -5.32 -19.44
CA GLN A 156 16.77 -3.88 -19.38
C GLN A 156 15.29 -3.50 -19.54
N LYS A 157 14.60 -4.08 -20.53
CA LYS A 157 13.16 -3.86 -20.75
C LYS A 157 12.33 -4.29 -19.54
N GLN A 158 12.68 -5.40 -18.89
CA GLN A 158 11.98 -5.87 -17.70
C GLN A 158 12.18 -4.92 -16.51
N ILE A 159 13.42 -4.46 -16.28
CA ILE A 159 13.71 -3.47 -15.22
C ILE A 159 12.87 -2.22 -15.45
N LEU A 160 12.97 -1.61 -16.64
CA LEU A 160 12.24 -0.39 -16.97
C LEU A 160 10.72 -0.53 -16.79
N ARG A 161 10.14 -1.67 -17.20
CA ARG A 161 8.71 -1.94 -17.06
C ARG A 161 8.25 -2.04 -15.61
N GLN A 162 9.09 -2.55 -14.71
CA GLN A 162 8.74 -2.70 -13.31
C GLN A 162 9.04 -1.43 -12.50
N THR A 163 10.08 -0.68 -12.86
CA THR A 163 10.49 0.53 -12.14
C THR A 163 9.70 1.77 -12.57
N LEU A 164 9.34 1.90 -13.84
CA LEU A 164 8.51 2.98 -14.35
C LEU A 164 7.05 2.53 -14.27
N LYS A 165 6.28 3.09 -13.33
CA LYS A 165 4.81 2.96 -13.32
C LYS A 165 4.29 3.28 -14.73
N GLU A 166 3.40 2.45 -15.27
CA GLU A 166 2.99 2.37 -16.69
C GLU A 166 2.56 3.69 -17.39
N GLU A 167 2.48 4.82 -16.69
CA GLU A 167 2.19 6.14 -17.28
C GLU A 167 3.31 6.65 -18.22
N HIS A 168 4.55 6.15 -18.12
CA HIS A 168 5.68 6.63 -18.93
C HIS A 168 6.09 5.71 -20.10
N LEU A 169 5.48 4.54 -20.27
CA LEU A 169 5.88 3.57 -21.31
C LEU A 169 5.47 3.96 -22.74
N ARG A 170 4.62 4.97 -22.92
CA ARG A 170 4.22 5.46 -24.25
C ARG A 170 5.32 6.24 -24.99
N GLU A 171 6.38 6.67 -24.30
CA GLU A 171 7.50 7.38 -24.95
C GLU A 171 8.65 6.44 -25.35
N VAL A 172 8.82 5.30 -24.67
CA VAL A 172 9.94 4.37 -24.90
C VAL A 172 9.72 3.44 -26.10
N GLU A 173 8.49 3.27 -26.57
CA GLU A 173 8.20 2.52 -27.80
C GLU A 173 8.44 3.33 -29.10
N SER A 174 8.94 4.57 -28.99
CA SER A 174 9.25 5.44 -30.14
C SER A 174 10.75 5.64 -30.44
N LEU A 175 11.63 4.83 -29.84
CA LEU A 175 13.06 4.75 -30.16
C LEU A 175 13.44 3.34 -30.61
#